data_AF-A0A355UHC9-F1
#
_entry.id   AF-A0A355UHC9-F1
#
_cell.length_a   1.000
_cell.length_b   1.000
_cell.length_c   1.000
_cell.angle_alpha   90.00
_cell.angle_beta   90.00
_cell.angle_gamma   90.00
#
_symmetry.space_group_name_H-M   'P 1'
#
loop_
_entity.id
_entity.type
_entity.pdbx_description
1 polymer ?
#
loop_
_entity_poly.entity_id
_entity_poly.type
_entity_poly.pdbx_seq_one_letter_code
_entity_poly.pdbx_strand_id
1 'polypeptide(L)'
;WAKYGGSMNKMFMSFASGKPIVCNAGMNYSLIIKNNLGIDKEFESIEDYSNVILSIYNLNENEYKLMCERAKQTSLEFDSFKLAERFSKLCEIE
;
A
#
# COMPACT_ATOMS: atom_id res chain seq x y z
N TRP A 1 14.38 8.31 5.32
CA TRP A 1 14.97 6.94 5.21
C TRP A 1 14.70 6.35 3.79
N ALA A 2 15.08 5.11 3.45
CA ALA A 2 14.78 4.43 2.16
C ALA A 2 15.27 5.10 0.85
N LYS A 3 16.52 5.60 0.81
CA LYS A 3 17.14 6.25 -0.38
C LYS A 3 17.03 5.43 -1.68
N TYR A 4 17.07 4.10 -1.59
CA TYR A 4 17.08 3.19 -2.74
C TYR A 4 15.83 2.32 -2.86
N GLY A 5 14.81 2.53 -2.03
CA GLY A 5 13.64 1.65 -2.01
C GLY A 5 13.25 1.14 -0.64
N GLY A 6 12.04 0.60 -0.59
CA GLY A 6 11.56 -0.26 0.50
C GLY A 6 11.48 -1.72 0.05
N SER A 7 11.11 -2.61 0.97
CA SER A 7 10.80 -4.00 0.64
C SER A 7 9.43 -4.07 -0.06
N MET A 8 9.42 -3.84 -1.38
CA MET A 8 8.19 -3.74 -2.16
C MET A 8 7.36 -5.04 -2.10
N ASN A 9 8.00 -6.21 -2.04
CA ASN A 9 7.29 -7.49 -1.86
C ASN A 9 6.45 -7.52 -0.58
N LYS A 10 6.97 -7.00 0.54
CA LYS A 10 6.17 -6.92 1.79
C LYS A 10 4.96 -6.02 1.59
N MET A 11 5.15 -4.89 0.92
CA MET A 11 4.05 -3.95 0.63
C MET A 11 2.99 -4.57 -0.29
N PHE A 12 3.39 -5.32 -1.32
CA PHE A 12 2.45 -5.99 -2.23
C PHE A 12 1.65 -7.10 -1.52
N MET A 13 2.29 -7.85 -0.62
CA MET A 13 1.57 -8.81 0.24
C MET A 13 0.59 -8.09 1.17
N SER A 14 0.95 -6.92 1.71
CA SER A 14 0.01 -6.10 2.49
C SER A 14 -1.19 -5.65 1.65
N PHE A 15 -1.00 -5.26 0.39
CA PHE A 15 -2.12 -4.94 -0.53
C PHE A 15 -3.03 -6.15 -0.72
N ALA A 16 -2.44 -7.33 -0.94
CA ALA A 16 -3.19 -8.57 -1.17
C ALA A 16 -4.04 -9.01 0.04
N SER A 17 -3.70 -8.58 1.26
CA SER A 17 -4.55 -8.79 2.44
C SER A 17 -5.92 -8.10 2.31
N GLY A 18 -6.02 -7.08 1.45
CA GLY A 18 -7.24 -6.31 1.25
C GLY A 18 -7.66 -5.52 2.48
N LYS A 19 -6.69 -5.07 3.28
CA LYS A 19 -6.90 -4.26 4.49
C LYS A 19 -6.21 -2.90 4.35
N PRO A 20 -6.71 -1.85 5.05
CA PRO A 20 -5.99 -0.60 5.20
C PRO A 20 -4.57 -0.81 5.74
N ILE A 21 -3.62 0.02 5.29
CA ILE A 21 -2.21 -0.10 5.66
C ILE A 21 -1.80 1.14 6.44
N VAL A 22 -1.13 0.93 7.58
CA VAL A 22 -0.37 1.97 8.26
C VAL A 22 1.11 1.66 8.09
N CYS A 23 1.82 2.56 7.43
CA CYS A 23 3.24 2.45 7.14
C CYS A 23 3.96 3.63 7.79
N ASN A 24 5.04 3.36 8.51
CA ASN A 24 5.83 4.39 9.20
C ASN A 24 7.00 4.91 8.37
N ALA A 25 6.88 4.84 7.05
CA ALA A 25 7.94 5.14 6.13
C ALA A 25 7.93 6.59 5.66
N GLY A 26 6.78 7.15 5.31
CA GLY A 26 6.72 8.43 4.60
C GLY A 26 7.46 8.37 3.26
N MET A 27 7.19 7.36 2.43
CA MET A 27 7.84 7.26 1.12
C MET A 27 7.32 8.35 0.17
N ASN A 28 8.22 9.09 -0.49
CA ASN A 28 7.83 10.13 -1.47
C ASN A 28 7.02 9.56 -2.67
N TYR A 29 7.16 8.27 -2.96
CA TYR A 29 6.43 7.55 -4.03
C TYR A 29 5.45 6.52 -3.45
N SER A 30 4.85 6.83 -2.29
CA SER A 30 3.97 5.93 -1.57
C SER A 30 2.75 5.51 -2.42
N LEU A 31 2.72 4.23 -2.79
CA LEU A 31 1.54 3.62 -3.42
C LEU A 31 0.35 3.57 -2.46
N ILE A 32 0.61 3.55 -1.14
CA ILE A 32 -0.42 3.60 -0.11
C ILE A 32 -1.18 4.92 -0.20
N ILE A 33 -0.46 6.05 -0.23
CA ILE A 33 -1.09 7.38 -0.36
C ILE A 33 -1.69 7.56 -1.76
N LYS A 34 -0.93 7.24 -2.81
CA LYS A 34 -1.35 7.42 -4.21
C LYS A 34 -2.69 6.74 -4.51
N ASN A 35 -2.91 5.54 -3.99
CA ASN A 35 -4.12 4.76 -4.24
C ASN A 35 -5.13 4.84 -3.08
N ASN A 36 -4.89 5.70 -2.09
CA ASN A 36 -5.74 5.90 -0.91
C ASN A 36 -6.04 4.57 -0.15
N LEU A 37 -4.98 3.87 0.23
CA LEU A 37 -5.00 2.54 0.86
C LEU A 37 -4.80 2.60 2.38
N GLY A 38 -4.64 3.80 2.94
CA GLY A 38 -4.31 4.01 4.34
C GLY A 38 -3.32 5.17 4.49
N ILE A 39 -2.39 5.04 5.42
CA ILE A 39 -1.46 6.10 5.81
C ILE A 39 -0.02 5.64 5.61
N ASP A 40 0.81 6.55 5.11
CA ASP A 40 2.25 6.38 5.03
C ASP A 40 2.95 7.70 5.39
N LYS A 41 3.54 7.76 6.59
CA LYS A 41 4.28 8.93 7.09
C LYS A 41 5.36 8.49 8.08
N GLU A 42 6.36 9.33 8.29
CA GLU A 42 7.26 9.16 9.43
C GLU A 42 6.51 9.58 10.71
N PHE A 43 6.36 8.67 11.67
CA PHE A 43 5.69 8.95 12.95
C PHE A 43 6.71 9.42 13.98
N GLU A 44 6.35 10.44 14.75
CA GLU A 44 7.25 11.07 15.73
C GLU A 44 7.13 10.47 17.13
N SER A 45 6.02 9.79 17.44
CA SER A 45 5.79 9.17 18.75
C SER A 45 4.87 7.94 18.69
N ILE A 46 4.84 7.19 19.80
CA ILE A 46 3.96 6.03 19.98
C ILE A 46 2.48 6.47 19.95
N GLU A 47 2.18 7.63 20.53
CA GLU A 47 0.84 8.22 20.56
C GLU A 47 0.37 8.59 19.16
N ASP A 48 1.23 9.22 18.35
CA ASP A 48 0.89 9.57 16.95
C ASP A 48 0.57 8.30 16.14
N TYR A 49 1.38 7.26 16.27
CA TYR A 49 1.13 5.99 15.58
C TYR A 49 -0.17 5.34 16.08
N SER A 50 -0.37 5.27 17.40
CA SER A 50 -1.58 4.69 17.99
C SER A 50 -2.85 5.43 17.57
N ASN A 51 -2.80 6.76 17.51
CA ASN A 51 -3.92 7.60 17.07
C ASN A 51 -4.30 7.35 15.60
N VAL A 52 -3.32 7.10 14.73
CA VAL A 52 -3.58 6.75 13.32
C VAL A 52 -4.19 5.35 13.18
N ILE A 53 -3.74 4.38 13.99
CA ILE A 53 -4.39 3.06 14.01
C ILE A 53 -5.85 3.20 14.45
N LEU A 54 -6.10 3.99 15.50
CA LEU A 54 -7.46 4.27 15.99
C LEU A 54 -8.30 5.02 14.96
N SER A 55 -7.73 5.96 14.20
CA SER A 55 -8.49 6.70 13.18
C SER A 55 -8.98 5.78 12.07
N ILE A 56 -8.19 4.79 11.65
CA ILE A 56 -8.61 3.76 10.70
C ILE A 56 -9.67 2.83 11.30
N TYR A 57 -9.49 2.41 12.56
CA TYR A 57 -10.45 1.56 13.26
C TYR A 57 -11.82 2.23 13.42
N ASN A 58 -11.84 3.54 13.65
CA ASN A 58 -13.06 4.32 13.85
C ASN A 58 -13.71 4.83 12.56
N LEU A 59 -13.17 4.50 11.38
CA LEU A 59 -13.83 4.80 10.10
C LEU A 59 -15.23 4.18 10.07
N ASN A 60 -16.16 4.84 9.38
CA ASN A 60 -17.44 4.20 9.14
C ASN A 60 -17.26 2.99 8.20
N GLU A 61 -18.20 2.05 8.27
CA GLU A 61 -18.11 0.78 7.55
C GLU A 61 -17.89 0.95 6.05
N ASN A 62 -18.54 1.96 5.44
CA ASN A 62 -18.42 2.21 4.00
C ASN A 62 -17.03 2.74 3.64
N GLU A 63 -16.48 3.69 4.40
CA GLU A 63 -15.13 4.22 4.18
C GLU A 63 -14.08 3.12 4.30
N TYR A 64 -14.19 2.28 5.33
CA TYR A 64 -13.29 1.16 5.56
C TYR A 64 -13.36 0.14 4.43
N LYS A 65 -14.58 -0.24 3.99
CA LYS A 65 -14.79 -1.18 2.87
C LYS A 65 -14.21 -0.64 1.57
N LEU A 66 -14.47 0.62 1.24
CA LEU A 66 -13.92 1.25 0.04
C LEU A 66 -12.38 1.25 0.07
N MET A 67 -11.76 1.45 1.24
CA MET A 67 -10.30 1.35 1.39
C MET A 67 -9.80 -0.09 1.20
N CYS A 68 -10.50 -1.08 1.75
CA CYS A 68 -10.20 -2.51 1.54
C CYS A 68 -10.29 -2.90 0.06
N GLU A 69 -11.31 -2.42 -0.64
CA GLU A 69 -11.51 -2.67 -2.06
C GLU A 69 -10.38 -2.08 -2.88
N ARG A 70 -10.00 -0.82 -2.64
CA ARG A 70 -8.83 -0.21 -3.30
C ARG A 70 -7.54 -0.98 -3.04
N ALA A 71 -7.35 -1.53 -1.83
CA ALA A 71 -6.17 -2.34 -1.51
C ALA A 71 -6.13 -3.62 -2.36
N LYS A 72 -7.26 -4.34 -2.44
CA LYS A 72 -7.39 -5.53 -3.31
C LYS A 72 -7.21 -5.19 -4.78
N GLN A 73 -7.82 -4.12 -5.27
CA GLN A 73 -7.67 -3.71 -6.67
C GLN A 73 -6.21 -3.34 -6.98
N THR A 74 -5.54 -2.64 -6.06
CA THR A 74 -4.12 -2.31 -6.20
C THR A 74 -3.26 -3.56 -6.23
N SER A 75 -3.55 -4.60 -5.43
CA SER A 75 -2.72 -5.82 -5.43
C SER A 75 -2.73 -6.53 -6.78
N LEU A 76 -3.84 -6.46 -7.52
CA LEU A 76 -3.96 -7.06 -8.86
C LEU A 76 -3.02 -6.39 -9.88
N GLU A 77 -2.56 -5.17 -9.63
CA GLU A 77 -1.54 -4.52 -10.46
C GLU A 77 -0.15 -5.16 -10.33
N PHE A 78 0.07 -5.94 -9.27
CA PHE A 78 1.33 -6.60 -8.92
C PHE A 78 1.22 -8.12 -8.93
N ASP A 79 0.17 -8.66 -9.54
CA ASP A 79 0.08 -10.08 -9.84
C ASP A 79 1.25 -10.53 -10.72
N SER A 80 1.78 -11.73 -10.46
CA SER A 80 3.00 -12.21 -11.14
C SER A 80 2.82 -12.35 -12.66
N PHE A 81 1.65 -12.78 -13.13
CA PHE A 81 1.37 -12.86 -14.57
C PHE A 81 1.33 -11.47 -15.20
N LYS A 82 0.67 -10.52 -14.53
CA LYS A 82 0.61 -9.13 -15.02
C LYS A 82 1.97 -8.46 -15.06
N LEU A 83 2.81 -8.72 -14.06
CA LEU A 83 4.19 -8.22 -14.02
C LEU A 83 5.06 -8.88 -15.10
N ALA A 84 4.94 -10.18 -15.29
CA ALA A 84 5.65 -10.90 -16.36
C ALA A 84 5.25 -10.37 -17.74
N GLU A 85 3.95 -10.18 -17.99
CA GLU A 85 3.45 -9.62 -19.25
C GLU A 85 4.02 -8.21 -19.50
N ARG A 86 4.02 -7.33 -18.48
CA ARG A 86 4.61 -5.99 -18.58
C ARG A 86 6.11 -6.04 -18.86
N PHE A 87 6.81 -6.96 -18.22
CA PHE A 87 8.25 -7.16 -18.41
C PHE A 87 8.55 -7.65 -19.83
N SER A 88 7.86 -8.68 -20.32
CA SER A 88 8.03 -9.18 -21.69
C SER A 88 7.78 -8.09 -22.73
N LYS A 89 6.72 -7.29 -22.56
CA LYS A 89 6.42 -6.13 -23.44
C LYS A 89 7.53 -5.08 -23.42
N LEU A 90 8.09 -4.77 -22.26
CA LEU A 90 9.16 -3.78 -22.11
C LEU A 90 10.48 -4.27 -22.74
N CYS A 91 10.74 -5.56 -22.66
CA CYS A 91 11.95 -6.19 -23.18
C CYS A 91 11.80 -6.71 -24.62
N GLU A 92 10.65 -6.50 -25.26
CA GLU A 92 10.35 -7.00 -26.62
C GLU A 92 10.55 -8.52 -26.75
N ILE A 93 10.18 -9.27 -25.70
CA ILE A 93 10.23 -10.73 -25.66
C ILE A 93 8.91 -11.27 -26.21
N GLU A 94 8.98 -12.01 -27.33
CA GLU A 94 7.85 -12.70 -27.98
C GLU A 94 7.30 -13.88 -27.16
#